data_AF-A0AB39U6K4-F1
#
_entry.id   AF-A0AB39U6K4-F1
#
_cell.length_a   1.000
_cell.length_b   1.000
_cell.length_c   1.000
_cell.angle_alpha   90.00
_cell.angle_beta   90.00
_cell.angle_gamma   90.00
#
_symmetry.space_group_name_H-M   'P 1'
#
loop_
_entity.id
_entity.type
_entity.pdbx_description
1 polymer ?
#
loop_
_entity_poly.entity_id
_entity_poly.type
_entity_poly.pdbx_seq_one_letter_code
_entity_poly.pdbx_strand_id
1 'polypeptide(L)'
;MGYRGVVFARAAERHGFSIRDVVYAVEHPIRREAREHGGARYVKLTGRHHGDPLVPSIEVMMKIIPGQGIVVFHVNAEQGNFWDKD
;
A
#
# COMPACT_ATOMS: atom_id res chain seq x y z
N MET A 1 -11.19 -5.59 17.00
CA MET A 1 -11.38 -4.26 16.37
C MET A 1 -11.47 -4.48 14.87
N GLY A 2 -12.65 -4.32 14.27
CA GLY A 2 -12.85 -4.53 12.83
C GLY A 2 -12.64 -3.25 12.04
N TYR A 3 -11.89 -3.32 10.94
CA TYR A 3 -11.73 -2.24 9.99
C TYR A 3 -12.96 -2.23 9.05
N ARG A 4 -13.63 -1.08 8.89
CA ARG A 4 -14.90 -0.95 8.15
C ARG A 4 -14.76 -0.95 6.61
N GLY A 5 -13.57 -1.21 6.07
CA GLY A 5 -13.32 -1.33 4.63
C GLY A 5 -11.93 -0.85 4.22
N VAL A 6 -11.54 -1.20 2.99
CA VAL A 6 -10.34 -0.67 2.30
C VAL A 6 -10.81 0.30 1.23
N VAL A 7 -10.36 1.55 1.29
CA VAL A 7 -10.71 2.59 0.33
C VAL A 7 -9.47 2.96 -0.47
N PHE A 8 -9.55 2.88 -1.80
CA PHE A 8 -8.53 3.44 -2.68
C PHE A 8 -8.83 4.93 -2.86
N ALA A 9 -7.88 5.78 -2.49
CA ALA A 9 -7.96 7.17 -2.89
C ALA A 9 -7.78 7.26 -4.40
N ARG A 10 -8.42 8.24 -5.05
CA ARG A 10 -8.36 8.48 -6.50
C ARG A 10 -6.94 8.52 -7.09
N ALA A 11 -5.94 8.85 -6.27
CA ALA A 11 -4.53 8.84 -6.66
C ALA A 11 -3.98 7.41 -6.89
N ALA A 12 -4.47 6.41 -6.16
CA ALA A 12 -4.06 5.00 -6.29
C ALA A 12 -4.69 4.30 -7.51
N GLU A 13 -5.83 4.78 -8.02
CA GLU A 13 -6.50 4.21 -9.19
C GLU A 13 -5.75 4.45 -10.51
N ARG A 14 -4.79 5.40 -10.53
CA ARG A 14 -4.14 5.87 -11.77
C ARG A 14 -3.24 4.83 -12.44
N HIS A 15 -2.85 3.78 -11.74
CA HIS A 15 -1.85 2.81 -12.20
C HIS A 15 -2.41 1.41 -12.48
N GLY A 16 -3.73 1.22 -12.43
CA GLY A 16 -4.38 -0.04 -12.81
C GLY A 16 -4.26 -1.19 -11.80
N PHE A 17 -3.64 -0.96 -10.64
CA PHE A 17 -3.53 -1.95 -9.57
C PHE A 17 -4.84 -2.09 -8.78
N SER A 18 -5.19 -3.32 -8.45
CA SER A 18 -6.41 -3.66 -7.72
C SER A 18 -6.17 -3.80 -6.22
N ILE A 19 -7.27 -3.90 -5.45
CA ILE A 19 -7.20 -4.25 -4.02
C ILE A 19 -6.49 -5.59 -3.80
N ARG A 20 -6.66 -6.57 -4.72
CA ARG A 20 -6.03 -7.89 -4.58
C ARG A 20 -4.51 -7.79 -4.66
N ASP A 21 -3.99 -6.95 -5.56
CA ASP A 21 -2.56 -6.72 -5.70
C ASP A 21 -1.98 -6.12 -4.41
N VAL A 22 -2.69 -5.16 -3.81
CA VAL A 22 -2.29 -4.56 -2.54
C VAL A 22 -2.34 -5.57 -1.39
N VAL A 23 -3.40 -6.37 -1.29
CA VAL A 23 -3.50 -7.43 -0.26
C VAL A 23 -2.35 -8.42 -0.42
N TYR A 24 -2.06 -8.87 -1.63
CA TYR A 24 -0.97 -9.79 -1.90
C TYR A 24 0.39 -9.20 -1.53
N ALA A 25 0.65 -7.93 -1.86
CA ALA A 25 1.87 -7.22 -1.48
C ALA A 25 2.02 -7.09 0.05
N VAL A 26 0.91 -6.87 0.77
CA VAL A 26 0.89 -6.82 2.24
C VAL A 26 1.21 -8.17 2.87
N GLU A 27 0.71 -9.26 2.28
CA GLU A 27 0.98 -10.63 2.73
C GLU A 27 2.40 -11.09 2.38
N HIS A 28 2.99 -10.55 1.31
CA HIS A 28 4.33 -10.89 0.82
C HIS A 28 5.27 -9.68 0.79
N PRO A 29 5.59 -9.07 1.95
CA PRO A 29 6.39 -7.86 2.01
C PRO A 29 7.86 -8.15 1.68
N ILE A 30 8.46 -7.27 0.88
CA ILE A 30 9.92 -7.20 0.65
C ILE A 30 10.54 -6.22 1.65
N ARG A 31 9.93 -5.03 1.78
CA ARG A 31 10.36 -3.99 2.72
C ARG A 31 9.15 -3.25 3.25
N ARG A 32 9.10 -2.98 4.55
CA ARG A 32 7.97 -2.30 5.20
C ARG A 32 8.44 -1.37 6.31
N GLU A 33 7.88 -0.18 6.35
CA GLU A 33 7.99 0.76 7.47
C GLU A 33 6.60 1.20 7.92
N ALA A 34 6.43 1.42 9.22
CA ALA A 34 5.21 1.97 9.75
C ALA A 34 5.49 3.04 10.79
N ARG A 35 4.76 4.17 10.73
CA ARG A 35 4.87 5.28 11.66
C ARG A 35 3.47 5.65 12.17
N GLU A 36 3.38 5.99 13.45
CA GLU A 36 2.14 6.52 14.03
C GLU A 36 2.15 8.05 13.98
N HIS A 37 1.06 8.64 13.51
CA HIS A 37 0.90 10.08 13.47
C HIS A 37 -0.59 10.44 13.58
N GLY A 38 -0.93 11.34 14.51
CA GLY A 38 -2.30 11.84 14.67
C GLY A 38 -3.34 10.74 14.91
N GLY A 39 -3.02 9.70 15.69
CA GLY A 39 -3.92 8.59 16.00
C GLY A 39 -4.15 7.60 14.84
N ALA A 40 -3.38 7.72 13.76
CA ALA A 40 -3.40 6.79 12.64
C ALA A 40 -2.02 6.19 12.39
N ARG A 41 -2.01 4.98 11.82
CA ARG A 41 -0.78 4.28 11.44
C ARG A 41 -0.57 4.38 9.94
N TYR A 42 0.50 5.05 9.54
CA TYR A 42 0.93 5.16 8.15
C TYR A 42 1.88 4.01 7.86
N VAL A 43 1.68 3.32 6.74
CA VAL A 43 2.48 2.18 6.31
C VAL A 43 3.00 2.46 4.90
N LYS A 44 4.31 2.36 4.75
CA LYS A 44 5.04 2.39 3.49
C LYS A 44 5.59 0.99 3.25
N LEU A 45 5.33 0.42 2.08
CA LEU A 45 5.59 -0.98 1.78
C LEU A 45 6.05 -1.13 0.33
N THR A 46 7.03 -2.01 0.11
CA THR A 46 7.25 -2.67 -1.17
C THR A 46 6.96 -4.14 -0.94
N GLY A 47 6.05 -4.71 -1.75
CA GLY A 47 5.67 -6.11 -1.67
C GLY A 47 5.66 -6.76 -3.05
N ARG A 48 5.63 -8.09 -3.08
CA ARG A 48 5.54 -8.82 -4.35
C ARG A 48 4.22 -8.51 -5.05
N HIS A 49 4.22 -8.67 -6.37
CA HIS A 49 3.03 -8.57 -7.20
C HIS A 49 2.77 -9.90 -7.93
N HIS A 50 1.49 -10.22 -8.17
CA HIS A 50 1.08 -11.51 -8.74
C HIS A 50 0.32 -11.39 -10.06
N GLY A 51 -0.01 -10.17 -10.51
CA GLY A 51 -0.82 -9.94 -11.70
C GLY A 51 -0.03 -9.90 -13.01
N ASP A 52 1.22 -9.43 -12.98
CA ASP A 52 2.05 -9.21 -14.18
C ASP A 52 3.51 -9.65 -13.92
N PRO A 53 4.05 -10.63 -14.66
CA PRO A 53 5.46 -11.05 -14.55
C PRO A 53 6.49 -9.95 -14.83
N LEU A 54 6.13 -8.90 -15.58
CA LEU A 54 7.00 -7.76 -15.87
C LEU A 54 7.04 -6.75 -14.71
N VAL A 55 6.11 -6.84 -13.77
CA VAL A 55 6.05 -6.03 -12.55
C VAL A 55 6.20 -6.98 -11.35
N PRO A 56 7.44 -7.30 -10.92
CA PRO A 56 7.66 -8.31 -9.88
C PRO A 56 7.20 -7.84 -8.48
N SER A 57 7.09 -6.54 -8.30
CA SER A 57 6.81 -5.88 -7.02
C SER A 57 6.10 -4.54 -7.22
N ILE A 58 5.33 -4.17 -6.20
CA ILE A 58 4.63 -2.90 -6.12
C ILE A 58 4.96 -2.17 -4.82
N GLU A 59 4.86 -0.86 -4.91
CA GLU A 59 4.96 0.08 -3.82
C GLU A 59 3.58 0.46 -3.35
N VAL A 60 3.38 0.52 -2.04
CA VAL A 60 2.10 0.83 -1.43
C VAL A 60 2.32 1.83 -0.30
N MET A 61 1.53 2.89 -0.29
CA MET A 61 1.35 3.71 0.89
C MET A 61 -0.12 3.69 1.33
N MET A 62 -0.31 3.39 2.61
CA MET A 62 -1.64 3.32 3.21
C MET A 62 -1.66 3.93 4.61
N LYS A 63 -2.84 4.36 5.03
CA LYS A 63 -3.14 4.86 6.36
C LYS A 63 -4.20 3.97 6.99
N ILE A 64 -3.90 3.42 8.16
CA ILE A 64 -4.81 2.61 8.98
C ILE A 64 -5.37 3.51 10.07
N ILE A 65 -6.69 3.69 10.09
CA ILE A 65 -7.40 4.53 11.05
C ILE A 65 -8.24 3.61 11.97
N PRO A 66 -7.89 3.49 13.26
CA PRO A 66 -8.63 2.64 14.20
C PRO A 66 -10.13 2.93 14.20
N GLY A 67 -10.94 1.88 14.08
CA GLY A 67 -12.41 1.99 14.05
C GLY A 67 -13.01 2.55 12.75
N GLN A 68 -12.21 3.06 11.81
CA GLN A 68 -12.69 3.62 10.53
C GLN A 68 -12.32 2.75 9.33
N GLY A 69 -11.08 2.30 9.19
CA GLY A 69 -10.67 1.49 8.03
C GLY A 69 -9.25 1.74 7.56
N ILE A 70 -8.95 1.25 6.36
CA ILE A 70 -7.66 1.40 5.69
C ILE A 70 -7.86 2.26 4.44
N VAL A 71 -7.02 3.27 4.27
CA VAL A 71 -7.00 4.13 3.07
C VAL A 71 -5.70 3.90 2.34
N VAL A 72 -5.77 3.37 1.12
CA VAL A 72 -4.61 3.23 0.23
C VAL A 72 -4.55 4.45 -0.66
N PHE A 73 -3.45 5.20 -0.60
CA PHE A 73 -3.32 6.47 -1.33
C PHE A 73 -2.18 6.50 -2.34
N HIS A 74 -1.33 5.46 -2.36
CA HIS A 74 -0.33 5.24 -3.38
C HIS A 74 -0.23 3.75 -3.67
N VAL A 75 -0.30 3.40 -4.96
CA VAL A 75 0.08 2.09 -5.48
C VAL A 75 0.78 2.28 -6.81
N ASN A 76 1.97 1.72 -6.97
CA ASN A 76 2.72 1.78 -8.22
C ASN A 76 3.64 0.56 -8.39
N ALA A 77 4.16 0.31 -9.60
CA ALA A 77 5.29 -0.61 -9.79
C ALA A 77 6.52 -0.10 -9.03
N GLU A 78 7.37 -1.00 -8.55
CA GLU A 78 8.59 -0.61 -7.82
C GLU A 78 9.51 0.32 -8.66
N GLN A 79 9.91 1.44 -8.04
CA GLN A 79 10.77 2.49 -8.55
C GLN A 79 11.94 2.69 -7.58
N GLY A 80 13.15 2.87 -8.11
CA GLY A 80 14.36 2.94 -7.28
C GLY A 80 14.37 4.05 -6.23
N ASN A 81 13.55 5.10 -6.37
CA ASN A 81 13.55 6.27 -5.50
C ASN A 81 12.41 6.29 -4.45
N PHE A 82 11.58 5.25 -4.37
CA PHE A 82 10.45 5.25 -3.45
C PHE A 82 10.88 5.33 -2.00
N TRP A 83 11.93 4.58 -1.64
CA TRP A 83 12.48 4.58 -0.29
C TRP A 83 13.38 5.78 0.02
N ASP A 84 13.81 6.53 -1.00
CA ASP A 84 14.65 7.72 -0.84
C ASP A 84 13.84 8.98 -0.50
N LYS A 85 12.52 8.93 -0.72
CA LYS A 85 11.60 10.03 -0.42
C LYS A 85 10.89 9.77 0.89
N ASP A 86 11.24 10.53 1.92
CA ASP A 86 10.54 10.58 3.21
C ASP A 86 9.62 11.81 3.32
#